data_AF-A0AAZ1Y3I7-F1
#
_entry.id   AF-A0AAZ1Y3I7-F1
#
_cell.length_a   1.000
_cell.length_b   1.000
_cell.length_c   1.000
_cell.angle_alpha   90.00
_cell.angle_beta   90.00
_cell.angle_gamma   90.00
#
_symmetry.space_group_name_H-M   'P 1'
#
loop_
_entity.id
_entity.type
_entity.pdbx_description
1 polymer ?
#
loop_
_entity_poly.entity_id
_entity_poly.type
_entity_poly.pdbx_seq_one_letter_code
_entity_poly.pdbx_strand_id
1 'polypeptide(L)'
;TSRFGAWLDVAVDNLGRGMLWSLLFKWGWMVSALEWCVFMYNHSTRGEQWNSFGSSPPLVQAVTANGNPPATVFRTPLGVWVVGGLHCLPVWLYACQWGVLSHWLELPLWIQHVGMLLLAAGRVLEVFGMSAVLEHLHCCYSPGKTVYQRQICET
;
A
#
# COMPACT_ATOMS: atom_id res chain seq x y z
N THR A 1 8.98 12.47 18.26
CA THR A 1 9.43 11.70 17.09
C THR A 1 9.95 12.67 16.04
N SER A 2 11.10 12.39 15.40
CA SER A 2 11.69 13.27 14.37
C SER A 2 11.04 13.04 13.01
N ARG A 3 10.79 14.11 12.23
CA ARG A 3 10.24 14.03 10.86
C ARG A 3 11.12 13.19 9.93
N PHE A 4 12.43 13.34 10.05
CA PHE A 4 13.38 12.50 9.33
C PHE A 4 13.25 11.01 9.69
N GLY A 5 13.02 10.72 10.97
CA GLY A 5 12.82 9.35 11.45
C GLY A 5 11.56 8.72 10.86
N ALA A 6 10.44 9.45 10.81
CA ALA A 6 9.20 8.96 10.21
C ALA A 6 9.33 8.72 8.69
N TRP A 7 10.05 9.58 7.98
CA TRP A 7 10.35 9.38 6.56
C TRP A 7 11.29 8.18 6.33
N LEU A 8 12.33 8.05 7.15
CA LEU A 8 13.31 6.97 7.05
C LEU A 8 12.66 5.61 7.33
N ASP A 9 11.74 5.55 8.29
CA ASP A 9 10.94 4.36 8.61
C ASP A 9 10.19 3.85 7.36
N VAL A 10 9.45 4.74 6.69
CA VAL A 10 8.74 4.40 5.44
C VAL A 10 9.70 4.02 4.32
N ALA A 11 10.82 4.71 4.19
CA ALA A 11 11.83 4.42 3.16
C ALA A 11 12.44 3.02 3.33
N VAL A 12 12.82 2.66 4.57
CA VAL A 12 13.39 1.35 4.89
C VAL A 12 12.37 0.24 4.68
N ASP A 13 11.13 0.45 5.09
CA ASP A 13 10.02 -0.48 4.85
C ASP A 13 9.82 -0.75 3.35
N ASN A 14 9.88 0.31 2.54
CA ASN A 14 9.69 0.20 1.09
C ASN A 14 10.88 -0.49 0.40
N LEU A 15 12.11 -0.22 0.84
CA LEU A 15 13.29 -0.92 0.36
C LEU A 15 13.24 -2.42 0.70
N GLY A 16 12.89 -2.75 1.95
CA GLY A 16 12.77 -4.13 2.41
C GLY A 16 11.74 -4.92 1.59
N ARG A 17 10.54 -4.37 1.39
CA ARG A 17 9.53 -4.97 0.52
C ARG A 17 10.01 -5.09 -0.93
N GLY A 18 10.69 -4.06 -1.45
CA GLY A 18 11.23 -4.09 -2.81
C GLY A 18 12.23 -5.23 -3.04
N MET A 19 13.16 -5.43 -2.10
CA MET A 19 14.10 -6.56 -2.14
C MET A 19 13.35 -7.90 -2.11
N LEU A 20 12.34 -8.01 -1.24
CA LEU A 20 11.54 -9.23 -1.12
C LEU A 20 10.78 -9.54 -2.42
N TRP A 21 10.16 -8.54 -3.05
CA TRP A 21 9.53 -8.69 -4.35
C TRP A 21 10.51 -9.13 -5.44
N SER A 22 11.73 -8.59 -5.46
CA SER A 22 12.77 -9.00 -6.40
C SER A 22 13.26 -10.45 -6.21
N LEU A 23 13.22 -10.96 -4.97
CA LEU A 23 13.50 -12.38 -4.68
C LEU A 23 12.36 -13.30 -5.11
N LEU A 24 11.10 -12.82 -5.02
CA LEU A 24 9.91 -13.59 -5.41
C LEU A 24 9.72 -13.65 -6.93
N PHE A 25 9.86 -12.51 -7.62
CA PHE A 25 9.57 -12.39 -9.04
C PHE A 25 10.64 -11.57 -9.76
N LYS A 26 11.01 -11.99 -10.98
CA LYS A 26 11.95 -11.24 -11.84
C LYS A 26 11.49 -9.81 -12.14
N TRP A 27 10.18 -9.56 -12.11
CA TRP A 27 9.56 -8.25 -12.32
C TRP A 27 9.21 -7.53 -11.01
N GLY A 28 9.60 -8.07 -9.85
CA GLY A 28 9.26 -7.50 -8.54
C GLY A 28 9.79 -6.09 -8.32
N TRP A 29 10.87 -5.72 -9.01
CA TRP A 29 11.37 -4.34 -9.02
C TRP A 29 10.34 -3.34 -9.57
N MET A 30 9.43 -3.75 -10.46
CA MET A 30 8.34 -2.89 -10.94
C MET A 30 7.33 -2.58 -9.84
N VAL A 31 7.02 -3.58 -9.00
CA VAL A 31 6.11 -3.39 -7.85
C VAL A 31 6.73 -2.41 -6.86
N SER A 32 8.02 -2.56 -6.58
CA SER A 32 8.78 -1.60 -5.75
C SER A 32 8.76 -0.19 -6.34
N ALA A 33 9.01 -0.04 -7.64
CA ALA A 33 8.98 1.26 -8.31
C ALA A 33 7.59 1.92 -8.20
N LEU A 34 6.51 1.15 -8.33
CA LEU A 34 5.15 1.66 -8.15
C LEU A 34 4.89 2.11 -6.70
N GLU A 35 5.31 1.33 -5.70
CA GLU A 35 5.19 1.72 -4.28
C GLU A 35 5.94 3.03 -4.00
N TRP A 36 7.14 3.19 -4.56
CA TRP A 36 7.92 4.43 -4.48
C TRP A 36 7.23 5.61 -5.15
N CYS A 37 6.68 5.42 -6.35
CA CYS A 37 5.94 6.48 -7.05
C CYS A 37 4.71 6.93 -6.26
N VAL A 38 3.92 5.99 -5.71
CA VAL A 38 2.74 6.30 -4.88
C VAL A 38 3.16 7.07 -3.63
N PHE A 39 4.22 6.63 -2.94
CA PHE A 39 4.73 7.30 -1.74
C PHE A 39 5.22 8.72 -2.05
N MET A 40 6.04 8.90 -3.09
CA MET A 40 6.54 10.23 -3.49
C MET A 40 5.41 11.17 -3.89
N TYR A 41 4.43 10.69 -4.66
CA TYR A 41 3.27 11.48 -5.06
C TYR A 41 2.40 11.88 -3.86
N ASN A 42 2.11 10.95 -2.96
CA ASN A 42 1.34 11.25 -1.75
C ASN A 42 2.09 12.23 -0.84
N HIS A 43 3.41 12.07 -0.71
CA HIS A 43 4.25 12.98 0.07
C HIS A 43 4.35 14.37 -0.57
N SER A 44 4.44 14.46 -1.91
CA SER A 44 4.54 15.76 -2.62
C SER A 44 3.22 16.54 -2.60
N THR A 45 2.09 15.85 -2.73
CA THR A 45 0.75 16.49 -2.78
C THR A 45 0.22 16.85 -1.39
N ARG A 46 0.50 16.05 -0.36
CA ARG A 46 -0.06 16.25 0.98
C ARG A 46 0.92 16.85 1.99
N GLY A 47 2.20 16.96 1.64
CA GLY A 47 3.23 17.61 2.44
C GLY A 47 3.24 17.13 3.90
N GLU A 48 3.20 18.07 4.86
CA GLU A 48 3.21 17.76 6.29
C GLU A 48 1.96 17.01 6.79
N GLN A 49 0.88 16.97 6.00
CA GLN A 49 -0.38 16.31 6.29
C GLN A 49 -0.53 14.97 5.54
N TRP A 50 0.56 14.36 5.09
CA TRP A 50 0.54 13.05 4.40
C TRP A 50 -0.18 11.94 5.19
N ASN A 51 -0.26 12.08 6.51
CA ASN A 51 -0.96 11.21 7.44
C ASN A 51 -2.41 11.66 7.80
N SER A 52 -2.93 12.71 7.15
CA SER A 52 -4.29 13.22 7.34
C SER A 52 -5.23 12.71 6.23
N PHE A 53 -6.35 12.10 6.64
CA PHE A 53 -7.27 11.41 5.73
C PHE A 53 -8.66 12.05 5.63
N GLY A 54 -8.86 13.24 6.20
CA GLY A 54 -10.17 13.90 6.33
C GLY A 54 -10.90 14.20 5.01
N SER A 55 -10.18 14.28 3.89
CA SER A 55 -10.74 14.52 2.54
C SER A 55 -10.56 13.34 1.58
N SER A 56 -10.17 12.16 2.07
CA SER A 56 -9.92 11.00 1.22
C SER A 56 -11.23 10.29 0.80
N PRO A 57 -11.24 9.46 -0.26
CA PRO A 57 -12.43 8.72 -0.68
C PRO A 57 -13.06 7.89 0.45
N PRO A 58 -14.38 7.58 0.40
CA PRO A 58 -15.09 6.87 1.47
C PRO A 58 -14.44 5.53 1.85
N LEU A 59 -13.81 4.86 0.89
CA LEU A 59 -13.08 3.61 1.12
C LEU A 59 -11.83 3.84 1.99
N VAL A 60 -11.06 4.89 1.71
CA VAL A 60 -9.90 5.28 2.52
C VAL A 60 -10.35 5.68 3.91
N GLN A 61 -11.40 6.49 4.01
CA GLN A 61 -11.99 6.89 5.29
C GLN A 61 -12.44 5.69 6.14
N ALA A 62 -13.02 4.66 5.52
CA ALA A 62 -13.42 3.42 6.19
C ALA A 62 -12.21 2.61 6.68
N VAL A 63 -11.13 2.56 5.91
CA VAL A 63 -9.85 1.93 6.30
C VAL A 63 -9.19 2.70 7.45
N THR A 64 -9.25 4.04 7.44
CA THR A 64 -8.64 4.91 8.46
C THR A 64 -9.57 5.30 9.62
N ALA A 65 -10.83 4.84 9.61
CA ALA A 65 -11.91 5.24 10.54
C ALA A 65 -12.01 6.75 10.81
N ASN A 66 -12.28 7.56 9.77
CA ASN A 66 -12.71 8.96 9.91
C ASN A 66 -11.96 9.83 10.95
N GLY A 67 -10.66 9.59 11.14
CA GLY A 67 -9.77 10.48 11.90
C GLY A 67 -10.14 10.76 13.35
N ASN A 68 -10.96 9.94 14.03
CA ASN A 68 -11.32 10.17 15.44
C ASN A 68 -11.36 8.87 16.25
N PRO A 69 -10.47 8.68 17.25
CA PRO A 69 -9.31 9.49 17.68
C PRO A 69 -8.01 9.20 16.88
N PRO A 70 -6.99 10.08 16.94
CA PRO A 70 -5.69 9.90 16.25
C PRO A 70 -4.92 8.61 16.60
N ALA A 71 -5.33 7.88 17.64
CA ALA A 71 -4.76 6.59 18.03
C ALA A 71 -5.35 5.38 17.27
N THR A 72 -6.35 5.56 16.41
CA THR A 72 -7.08 4.47 15.72
C THR A 72 -6.91 4.43 14.21
N VAL A 73 -6.10 5.33 13.64
CA VAL A 73 -5.79 5.31 12.20
C VAL A 73 -5.19 3.94 11.86
N PHE A 74 -5.83 3.20 10.95
CA PHE A 74 -5.50 1.81 10.56
C PHE A 74 -5.72 0.71 11.61
N ARG A 75 -6.28 1.00 12.78
CA ARG A 75 -6.66 -0.03 13.78
C ARG A 75 -8.06 -0.63 13.55
N THR A 76 -8.74 -0.24 12.49
CA THR A 76 -9.98 -0.90 12.07
C THR A 76 -9.67 -2.31 11.54
N PRO A 77 -10.61 -3.26 11.60
CA PRO A 77 -10.41 -4.58 10.99
C PRO A 77 -10.01 -4.49 9.50
N LEU A 78 -10.58 -3.53 8.76
CA LEU A 78 -10.21 -3.26 7.37
C LEU A 78 -8.81 -2.66 7.24
N GLY A 79 -8.43 -1.73 8.12
CA GLY A 79 -7.09 -1.15 8.20
C GLY A 79 -6.03 -2.18 8.48
N VAL A 80 -6.25 -3.05 9.47
CA VAL A 80 -5.36 -4.16 9.81
C VAL A 80 -5.25 -5.13 8.65
N TRP A 81 -6.35 -5.41 7.94
CA TRP A 81 -6.34 -6.30 6.79
C TRP A 81 -5.57 -5.71 5.58
N VAL A 82 -5.74 -4.41 5.31
CA VAL A 82 -5.00 -3.67 4.28
C VAL A 82 -3.50 -3.63 4.58
N VAL A 83 -3.12 -3.26 5.82
CA VAL A 83 -1.73 -3.24 6.27
C VAL A 83 -1.13 -4.65 6.26
N GLY A 84 -1.91 -5.65 6.68
CA GLY A 84 -1.55 -7.06 6.58
C GLY A 84 -1.28 -7.49 5.13
N GLY A 85 -2.13 -7.12 4.19
CA GLY A 85 -1.89 -7.38 2.76
C GLY A 85 -0.66 -6.68 2.20
N LEU A 86 -0.38 -5.44 2.64
CA LEU A 86 0.79 -4.67 2.22
C LEU A 86 2.12 -5.31 2.69
N HIS A 87 2.21 -5.67 3.97
CA HIS A 87 3.47 -6.15 4.57
C HIS A 87 3.57 -7.67 4.63
N CYS A 88 2.50 -8.36 5.02
CA CYS A 88 2.54 -9.81 5.26
C CYS A 88 2.44 -10.62 3.96
N LEU A 89 1.84 -10.10 2.89
CA LEU A 89 1.75 -10.83 1.61
C LEU A 89 3.13 -11.22 1.04
N PRO A 90 4.09 -10.30 0.81
CA PRO A 90 5.37 -10.69 0.23
C PRO A 90 6.15 -11.62 1.17
N VAL A 91 6.02 -11.46 2.50
CA VAL A 91 6.62 -12.39 3.47
C VAL A 91 5.99 -13.77 3.41
N TRP A 92 4.66 -13.84 3.31
CA TRP A 92 3.91 -15.09 3.18
C TRP A 92 4.29 -15.83 1.90
N LEU A 93 4.36 -15.12 0.77
CA LEU A 93 4.81 -15.69 -0.51
C LEU A 93 6.24 -16.22 -0.42
N TYR A 94 7.13 -15.49 0.24
CA TYR A 94 8.53 -15.91 0.38
C TYR A 94 8.63 -17.18 1.22
N ALA A 95 7.89 -17.21 2.33
CA ALA A 95 7.85 -18.35 3.23
C ALA A 95 7.16 -19.57 2.58
N CYS A 96 6.19 -19.39 1.68
CA CYS A 96 5.67 -20.47 0.83
C CYS A 96 6.71 -20.97 -0.18
N GLN A 97 7.40 -20.07 -0.89
CA GLN A 97 8.37 -20.42 -1.94
C GLN A 97 9.58 -21.17 -1.39
N TRP A 98 10.06 -20.78 -0.21
CA TRP A 98 11.20 -21.41 0.47
C TRP A 98 10.78 -22.60 1.36
N GLY A 99 9.51 -23.00 1.32
CA GLY A 99 9.00 -24.14 2.07
C GLY A 99 9.00 -23.94 3.59
N VAL A 100 9.11 -22.70 4.08
CA VAL A 100 9.09 -22.41 5.52
C VAL A 100 7.74 -22.79 6.14
N LEU A 101 6.62 -22.46 5.49
CA LEU A 101 5.29 -22.78 6.00
C LEU A 101 5.01 -24.30 6.02
N SER A 102 5.49 -25.03 5.01
CA SER A 102 5.26 -26.47 4.89
C SER A 102 6.25 -27.30 5.70
N HIS A 103 7.53 -26.92 5.73
CA HIS A 103 8.59 -27.72 6.32
C HIS A 103 8.82 -27.44 7.81
N TRP A 104 8.69 -26.19 8.25
CA TRP A 104 8.93 -25.81 9.65
C TRP A 104 7.65 -25.68 10.47
N LEU A 105 6.56 -25.24 9.84
CA LEU A 105 5.25 -25.03 10.48
C LEU A 105 4.23 -26.13 10.17
N GLU A 106 4.57 -27.08 9.29
CA GLU A 106 3.70 -28.20 8.87
C GLU A 106 2.28 -27.77 8.45
N LEU A 107 2.15 -26.55 7.90
CA LEU A 107 0.84 -25.99 7.57
C LEU A 107 0.24 -26.68 6.34
N PRO A 108 -1.03 -27.16 6.42
CA PRO A 108 -1.76 -27.69 5.29
C PRO A 108 -1.79 -26.72 4.10
N LEU A 109 -1.62 -27.24 2.90
CA LEU A 109 -1.60 -26.44 1.66
C LEU A 109 -2.85 -25.56 1.47
N TRP A 110 -4.02 -26.04 1.89
CA TRP A 110 -5.25 -25.26 1.80
C TRP A 110 -5.20 -23.99 2.68
N ILE A 111 -4.58 -24.05 3.87
CA ILE A 111 -4.39 -22.88 4.74
C ILE A 111 -3.44 -21.89 4.08
N GLN A 112 -2.38 -22.38 3.43
CA GLN A 112 -1.43 -21.54 2.70
C GLN A 112 -2.12 -20.77 1.57
N HIS A 113 -2.99 -21.43 0.80
CA HIS A 113 -3.76 -20.81 -0.28
C HIS A 113 -4.83 -19.84 0.24
N VAL A 114 -5.57 -20.19 1.29
CA VAL A 114 -6.56 -19.30 1.91
C VAL A 114 -5.88 -18.06 2.49
N GLY A 115 -4.77 -18.22 3.22
CA GLY A 115 -3.99 -17.11 3.76
C GLY A 115 -3.45 -16.20 2.66
N MET A 116 -2.91 -16.79 1.58
CA MET A 116 -2.44 -16.04 0.41
C MET A 116 -3.57 -15.26 -0.26
N LEU A 117 -4.73 -15.87 -0.46
CA LEU A 117 -5.90 -15.22 -1.07
C LEU A 117 -6.39 -14.04 -0.21
N LEU A 118 -6.45 -14.24 1.10
CA LEU A 118 -6.86 -13.22 2.06
C LEU A 118 -5.89 -12.04 2.07
N LEU A 119 -4.58 -12.31 2.10
CA LEU A 119 -3.56 -11.26 2.04
C LEU A 119 -3.53 -10.54 0.69
N ALA A 120 -3.72 -11.27 -0.41
CA ALA A 120 -3.81 -10.70 -1.76
C ALA A 120 -5.03 -9.77 -1.90
N ALA A 121 -6.18 -10.15 -1.34
CA ALA A 121 -7.36 -9.29 -1.30
C ALA A 121 -7.11 -7.99 -0.51
N GLY A 122 -6.43 -8.08 0.64
CA GLY A 122 -6.01 -6.90 1.40
C GLY A 122 -5.07 -5.98 0.61
N ARG A 123 -4.13 -6.55 -0.15
CA ARG A 123 -3.23 -5.78 -1.03
C ARG A 123 -3.96 -5.12 -2.19
N VAL A 124 -4.93 -5.80 -2.79
CA VAL A 124 -5.78 -5.22 -3.84
C VAL A 124 -6.59 -4.05 -3.28
N LEU A 125 -7.18 -4.23 -2.08
CA LEU A 125 -7.93 -3.17 -1.40
C LEU A 125 -7.07 -1.94 -1.08
N GLU A 126 -5.79 -2.14 -0.74
CA GLU A 126 -4.81 -1.06 -0.57
C GLU A 126 -4.66 -0.23 -1.85
N VAL A 127 -4.39 -0.88 -2.99
CA VAL A 127 -4.22 -0.20 -4.29
C VAL A 127 -5.49 0.53 -4.72
N PHE A 128 -6.66 -0.06 -4.50
CA PHE A 128 -7.95 0.58 -4.78
C PHE A 128 -8.26 1.73 -3.80
N GLY A 129 -7.82 1.63 -2.54
CA GLY A 129 -7.96 2.69 -1.55
C GLY A 129 -7.02 3.86 -1.83
N MET A 130 -5.74 3.60 -2.10
CA MET A 130 -4.72 4.62 -2.39
C MET A 130 -4.81 5.20 -3.82
N SER A 131 -5.95 5.03 -4.49
CA SER A 131 -6.22 5.37 -5.88
C SER A 131 -6.20 6.87 -6.22
N ALA A 132 -5.49 7.72 -5.48
CA ALA A 132 -5.03 9.02 -5.98
C ALA A 132 -4.15 8.86 -7.23
N VAL A 133 -3.40 7.75 -7.35
CA VAL A 133 -2.61 7.41 -8.55
C VAL A 133 -3.49 6.92 -9.72
N LEU A 134 -4.59 6.23 -9.45
CA LEU A 134 -5.58 5.85 -10.47
C LEU A 134 -6.41 7.06 -10.92
N GLU A 135 -6.78 7.96 -10.00
CA GLU A 135 -7.39 9.25 -10.33
C GLU A 135 -6.45 10.14 -11.15
N HIS A 136 -5.16 10.22 -10.81
CA HIS A 136 -4.16 10.97 -11.58
C HIS A 136 -3.90 10.33 -12.96
N LEU A 137 -3.75 9.01 -13.06
CA LEU A 137 -3.62 8.30 -14.34
C LEU A 137 -4.88 8.43 -15.20
N HIS A 138 -6.06 8.40 -14.61
CA HIS A 138 -7.32 8.65 -15.30
C HIS A 138 -7.43 10.11 -15.76
N CYS A 139 -6.96 11.08 -14.95
CA CYS A 139 -6.86 12.50 -15.36
C CYS A 139 -5.85 12.70 -16.50
N CYS A 140 -4.72 11.99 -16.49
CA CYS A 140 -3.68 12.08 -17.53
C CYS A 140 -4.06 11.34 -18.82
N TYR A 141 -4.84 10.26 -18.74
CA TYR A 141 -5.19 9.39 -19.88
C TYR A 141 -6.58 9.66 -20.46
N SER A 142 -7.43 10.47 -19.81
CA SER A 142 -8.72 10.86 -20.38
C SER A 142 -8.52 11.86 -21.54
N PRO A 143 -8.86 11.50 -22.80
CA PRO A 143 -8.71 12.41 -23.93
C PRO A 143 -9.80 13.49 -23.83
N GLY A 144 -9.42 14.72 -23.46
CA GLY A 144 -10.32 15.88 -23.53
C GLY A 144 -10.25 16.94 -22.43
N LYS A 145 -9.30 16.89 -21.48
CA LYS A 145 -9.20 17.95 -20.46
C LYS A 145 -8.28 19.11 -20.88
N THR A 146 -8.82 20.32 -20.86
CA THR A 146 -8.12 21.59 -21.10
C THR A 146 -7.10 21.89 -20.00
N VAL A 147 -6.07 22.66 -20.35
CA VAL A 147 -4.90 23.04 -19.51
C VAL A 147 -5.26 23.48 -18.08
N TYR A 148 -6.44 24.08 -17.89
CA TYR A 148 -6.95 24.56 -16.60
C TYR A 148 -7.31 23.45 -15.59
N GLN A 149 -7.75 22.28 -16.06
CA GLN A 149 -8.04 21.12 -15.20
C GLN A 149 -6.76 20.40 -14.75
N ARG A 150 -5.62 20.66 -15.41
CA ARG A 150 -4.34 20.05 -15.07
C ARG A 150 -3.70 20.72 -13.83
N GLN A 151 -3.93 22.02 -13.63
CA GLN A 151 -3.45 22.76 -12.44
C GLN A 151 -4.14 22.36 -11.13
N ILE A 152 -5.40 21.91 -11.16
CA ILE A 152 -6.13 21.48 -9.95
C ILE A 152 -5.58 20.14 -9.41
N CYS A 153 -4.91 19.35 -10.25
CA CYS A 153 -4.21 18.13 -9.81
C CYS A 153 -2.77 18.41 -9.32
N GLU A 154 -2.25 19.63 -9.47
CA GLU A 154 -0.88 20.01 -9.10
C GLU A 154 -0.83 20.90 -7.82
N THR A 155 -1.97 21.22 -7.22
CA THR A 155 -2.11 21.89 -5.91
C THR A 155 -2.70 20.98 -4.86
#